data_AF-A0A955AI62-F1
#
_entry.id   AF-A0A955AI62-F1
#
_cell.length_a   1.000
_cell.length_b   1.000
_cell.length_c   1.000
_cell.angle_alpha   90.00
_cell.angle_beta   90.00
_cell.angle_gamma   90.00
#
_symmetry.space_group_name_H-M   'P 1'
#
loop_
_entity.id
_entity.type
_entity.pdbx_description
1 polymer ?
#
loop_
_entity_poly.entity_id
_entity_poly.type
_entity_poly.pdbx_seq_one_letter_code
_entity_poly.pdbx_strand_id
1 'polypeptide(L)'
;MAAISLAGCFSDPDAGSINSPSTVEPAAVHARGAVEMAGSVDHRSDKAVSNNGLQGPVVSRSLAKRAATAKRLYESVDPIAAGIDFRHVWAKRPGDLRNNTTGAGLCMGDYDGDGLTDVFLCRSTDGGRLYRNLGDFRFRDVTSEAGIGGEGRWTTGATFVDIDNDHDLDLYVCGYDCPNHLYINQGDGRFLESAEACGLNYKGSSAMMAFADYDLDGDLDGYLVTNHIPPKKEIEYRLRYDRGVPVVPQEFREYHDILPLPNGEYGVIAVGQYDHLYRNNGDGTFT
;
A
#
# COMPACT_ATOMS: atom_id res chain seq x y z
N MET A 1 -9.91 17.37 20.49
CA MET A 1 -9.43 16.58 19.33
C MET A 1 -8.35 15.65 19.83
N ALA A 2 -8.70 14.40 20.12
CA ALA A 2 -7.71 13.36 20.35
C ALA A 2 -7.49 12.66 19.00
N ALA A 3 -6.25 12.63 18.52
CA ALA A 3 -5.85 11.72 17.46
C ALA A 3 -5.26 10.47 18.11
N ILE A 4 -5.66 9.31 17.60
CA ILE A 4 -5.14 8.01 18.00
C ILE A 4 -3.77 7.83 17.35
N SER A 5 -2.78 7.41 18.13
CA SER A 5 -1.53 6.85 17.60
C SER A 5 -1.57 5.35 17.80
N LEU A 6 -2.01 4.61 16.77
CA LEU A 6 -1.92 3.15 16.74
C LEU A 6 -0.47 2.76 16.44
N ALA A 7 0.34 2.63 17.49
CA ALA A 7 1.66 2.02 17.38
C ALA A 7 1.46 0.49 17.31
N GLY A 8 1.64 -0.10 16.13
CA GLY A 8 1.70 -1.55 15.98
C GLY A 8 2.87 -2.11 16.79
N CYS A 9 2.60 -2.99 17.75
CA CYS A 9 3.63 -3.78 18.40
C CYS A 9 4.12 -4.85 17.43
N PHE A 10 5.32 -4.66 16.87
CA PHE A 10 6.09 -5.74 16.27
C PHE A 10 6.76 -6.53 17.38
N SER A 11 6.30 -7.74 17.65
CA SER A 11 7.00 -8.69 18.51
C SER A 11 7.51 -9.83 17.64
N ASP A 12 8.82 -9.90 17.44
CA ASP A 12 9.50 -11.08 16.90
C ASP A 12 9.87 -11.99 18.09
N PRO A 13 9.26 -13.18 18.24
CA PRO A 13 9.54 -14.07 19.35
C PRO A 13 10.92 -14.74 19.29
N ASP A 14 11.67 -14.60 18.18
CA ASP A 14 12.95 -15.29 17.96
C ASP A 14 14.18 -14.37 17.90
N ALA A 15 14.09 -13.12 18.39
CA ALA A 15 15.22 -12.19 18.45
C ALA A 15 16.24 -12.56 19.56
N GLY A 16 16.86 -13.73 19.44
CA GLY A 16 18.11 -14.08 20.11
C GLY A 16 19.27 -13.28 19.51
N SER A 17 20.13 -12.76 20.38
CA SER A 17 21.32 -11.96 20.06
C SER A 17 22.17 -12.55 18.93
N ILE A 18 22.37 -11.80 17.85
CA ILE A 18 23.34 -12.13 16.80
C ILE A 18 24.51 -11.15 16.82
N ASN A 19 25.64 -11.66 17.33
CA ASN A 19 26.98 -11.13 17.10
C ASN A 19 27.39 -11.35 15.63
N SER A 20 28.32 -10.51 15.17
CA SER A 20 28.98 -10.37 13.86
C SER A 20 29.42 -11.68 13.13
N PRO A 21 29.72 -11.62 11.81
CA PRO A 21 29.37 -12.66 10.85
C PRO A 21 30.43 -13.76 10.69
N SER A 22 29.97 -14.98 10.42
CA SER A 22 30.78 -16.06 9.84
C SER A 22 30.23 -16.46 8.47
N THR A 23 31.17 -16.75 7.58
CA THR A 23 31.09 -16.94 6.14
C THR A 23 30.44 -18.25 5.71
N VAL A 24 29.48 -18.18 4.77
CA VAL A 24 29.13 -19.29 3.86
C VAL A 24 28.85 -18.70 2.47
N GLU A 25 29.61 -19.15 1.46
CA GLU A 25 29.50 -18.74 0.05
C GLU A 25 28.23 -19.27 -0.63
N PRO A 26 27.65 -18.56 -1.64
CA PRO A 26 26.81 -19.16 -2.65
C PRO A 26 27.56 -19.45 -3.95
N ALA A 27 27.21 -20.59 -4.56
CA ALA A 27 27.76 -21.12 -5.81
C ALA A 27 27.54 -20.21 -7.03
N ALA A 28 28.51 -20.26 -7.93
CA ALA A 28 28.70 -19.38 -9.08
C ALA A 28 27.79 -19.66 -10.29
N VAL A 29 27.46 -18.60 -11.03
CA VAL A 29 27.25 -18.64 -12.50
C VAL A 29 28.29 -17.72 -13.13
N HIS A 30 29.12 -18.29 -14.00
CA HIS A 30 30.26 -17.63 -14.64
C HIS A 30 29.85 -16.72 -15.81
N ALA A 31 30.32 -15.47 -15.79
CA ALA A 31 30.70 -14.72 -16.97
C ALA A 31 32.10 -14.11 -16.73
N ARG A 32 33.10 -14.55 -17.50
CA ARG A 32 34.50 -14.10 -17.38
C ARG A 32 34.69 -12.74 -18.05
N GLY A 33 35.25 -11.80 -17.31
CA GLY A 33 35.77 -10.52 -17.78
C GLY A 33 36.36 -9.74 -16.60
N ALA A 34 37.53 -10.16 -16.12
CA ALA A 34 38.17 -9.57 -14.95
C ALA A 34 38.84 -8.23 -15.31
N VAL A 35 38.51 -7.19 -14.55
CA VAL A 35 39.39 -6.04 -14.32
C VAL A 35 39.48 -5.87 -12.80
N GLU A 36 40.68 -6.07 -12.25
CA GLU A 36 41.00 -5.83 -10.84
C GLU A 36 40.88 -4.34 -10.52
N MET A 37 40.14 -4.01 -9.48
CA MET A 37 40.16 -2.68 -8.86
C MET A 37 40.57 -2.83 -7.40
N ALA A 38 41.87 -2.79 -7.15
CA ALA A 38 42.43 -2.46 -5.84
C ALA A 38 42.34 -0.93 -5.68
N GLY A 39 41.48 -0.46 -4.77
CA GLY A 39 41.36 0.96 -4.47
C GLY A 39 40.32 1.24 -3.39
N SER A 40 40.78 1.76 -2.26
CA SER A 40 39.96 2.36 -1.22
C SER A 40 39.00 3.39 -1.83
N VAL A 41 37.68 3.20 -1.66
CA VAL A 41 36.66 4.12 -2.18
C VAL A 41 36.60 5.35 -1.28
N ASP A 42 37.33 6.38 -1.68
CA ASP A 42 37.15 7.75 -1.20
C ASP A 42 35.86 8.33 -1.82
N HIS A 43 35.03 8.96 -1.00
CA HIS A 43 33.73 9.47 -1.44
C HIS A 43 33.90 10.72 -2.32
N ARG A 44 33.49 10.59 -3.59
CA ARG A 44 33.02 11.65 -4.51
C ARG A 44 34.01 12.78 -4.83
N SER A 45 34.54 12.75 -6.06
CA SER A 45 34.94 13.97 -6.76
C SER A 45 33.72 14.61 -7.44
N ASP A 46 33.47 15.87 -7.12
CA ASP A 46 32.41 16.70 -7.69
C ASP A 46 32.59 16.86 -9.21
N LYS A 47 31.68 16.27 -10.00
CA LYS A 47 31.40 16.74 -11.35
C LYS A 47 29.99 17.32 -11.37
N ALA A 48 29.95 18.64 -11.53
CA ALA A 48 28.75 19.46 -11.54
C ALA A 48 27.78 19.03 -12.66
N VAL A 49 26.56 18.65 -12.25
CA VAL A 49 25.38 18.65 -13.12
C VAL A 49 24.81 20.07 -13.10
N SER A 50 24.57 20.66 -14.27
CA SER A 50 24.05 22.02 -14.38
C SER A 50 22.59 22.07 -13.92
N ASN A 51 22.37 22.55 -12.70
CA ASN A 51 21.04 22.86 -12.16
C ASN A 51 20.48 24.13 -12.84
N ASN A 52 19.74 23.95 -13.93
CA ASN A 52 18.90 25.03 -14.45
C ASN A 52 17.62 25.13 -13.60
N GLY A 53 17.57 26.10 -12.68
CA GLY A 53 16.31 26.61 -12.13
C GLY A 53 16.24 26.90 -10.63
N LEU A 54 17.16 26.39 -9.82
CA LEU A 54 17.18 26.65 -8.37
C LEU A 54 18.52 27.25 -7.97
N GLN A 55 18.66 28.57 -8.15
CA GLN A 55 19.81 29.31 -7.63
C GLN A 55 19.45 29.89 -6.26
N GLY A 56 19.93 29.21 -5.21
CA GLY A 56 19.85 29.66 -3.83
C GLY A 56 20.48 28.60 -2.91
N PRO A 57 21.15 28.97 -1.81
CA PRO A 57 21.64 27.99 -0.86
C PRO A 57 20.46 27.19 -0.30
N VAL A 58 20.55 25.87 -0.31
CA VAL A 58 19.62 25.03 0.47
C VAL A 58 19.91 25.29 1.94
N VAL A 59 19.06 26.09 2.58
CA VAL A 59 19.16 26.37 4.01
C VAL A 59 18.26 25.39 4.75
N SER A 60 18.86 24.40 5.41
CA SER A 60 18.15 23.60 6.40
C SER A 60 18.24 24.28 7.77
N ARG A 61 17.14 24.26 8.52
CA ARG A 61 17.13 24.59 9.95
C ARG A 61 16.74 23.34 10.70
N SER A 62 17.45 23.04 11.79
CA SER A 62 16.99 21.99 12.70
C SER A 62 15.59 22.34 13.19
N LEU A 63 14.73 21.33 13.28
CA LEU A 63 13.43 21.46 13.93
C LEU A 63 13.63 22.02 15.35
N ALA A 64 12.65 22.78 15.82
CA ALA A 64 12.66 23.30 17.19
C ALA A 64 12.82 22.12 18.17
N LYS A 65 13.77 22.24 19.11
CA LYS A 65 13.89 21.26 20.21
C LYS A 65 12.56 21.25 20.96
N ARG A 66 11.94 20.07 21.06
CA ARG A 66 10.69 19.86 21.79
C ARG A 66 10.81 20.48 23.19
N ALA A 67 9.96 21.47 23.48
CA ALA A 67 9.91 22.06 24.82
C ALA A 67 9.53 20.97 25.83
N ALA A 68 10.31 20.83 26.90
CA ALA A 68 10.13 19.78 27.91
C ALA A 68 8.78 19.88 28.67
N THR A 69 8.05 20.98 28.50
CA THR A 69 6.83 21.35 29.22
C THR A 69 5.61 21.52 28.30
N ALA A 70 5.66 21.07 27.04
CA ALA A 70 4.49 21.15 26.17
C ALA A 70 3.32 20.31 26.74
N LYS A 71 2.17 20.95 26.97
CA LYS A 71 0.90 20.29 27.32
C LYS A 71 0.69 19.12 26.37
N ARG A 72 0.48 17.91 26.90
CA ARG A 72 0.18 16.74 26.06
C ARG A 72 -1.13 17.00 25.33
N LEU A 73 -1.08 16.98 23.99
CA LEU A 73 -2.26 17.08 23.13
C LEU A 73 -2.92 15.72 22.91
N TYR A 74 -2.18 14.65 23.19
CA TYR A 74 -2.59 13.27 23.00
C TYR A 74 -2.27 12.47 24.26
N GLU A 75 -3.16 11.52 24.56
CA GLU A 75 -2.94 10.51 25.57
C GLU A 75 -3.01 9.12 24.93
N SER A 76 -2.26 8.20 25.50
CA SER A 76 -2.36 6.79 25.10
C SER A 76 -3.57 6.20 25.78
N VAL A 77 -4.43 5.56 25.00
CA VAL A 77 -5.51 4.73 25.52
C VAL A 77 -5.07 3.28 25.46
N ASP A 78 -5.38 2.49 26.48
CA ASP A 78 -5.14 1.05 26.45
C ASP A 78 -6.09 0.42 25.40
N PRO A 79 -5.57 -0.30 24.39
CA PRO A 79 -6.39 -0.78 23.28
C PRO A 79 -7.44 -1.81 23.74
N ILE A 80 -7.13 -2.64 24.74
CA ILE A 80 -8.08 -3.61 25.31
C ILE A 80 -9.21 -2.86 26.04
N ALA A 81 -8.87 -1.85 26.84
CA ALA A 81 -9.86 -1.00 27.50
C ALA A 81 -10.72 -0.22 26.51
N ALA A 82 -10.16 0.15 25.35
CA ALA A 82 -10.89 0.77 24.25
C ALA A 82 -11.77 -0.24 23.48
N GLY A 83 -11.59 -1.56 23.66
CA GLY A 83 -12.32 -2.57 22.89
C GLY A 83 -11.73 -2.85 21.50
N ILE A 84 -10.52 -2.37 21.22
CA ILE A 84 -9.75 -2.69 20.01
C ILE A 84 -8.72 -3.76 20.36
N ASP A 85 -9.07 -5.01 20.12
CA ASP A 85 -8.20 -6.19 20.28
C ASP A 85 -7.40 -6.53 19.01
N PHE A 86 -7.41 -5.64 18.01
CA PHE A 86 -6.84 -5.86 16.70
C PHE A 86 -5.36 -6.26 16.78
N ARG A 87 -5.03 -7.40 16.18
CA ARG A 87 -3.66 -7.86 16.02
C ARG A 87 -3.38 -8.20 14.57
N HIS A 88 -2.41 -7.51 13.99
CA HIS A 88 -1.85 -7.90 12.70
C HIS A 88 -0.78 -8.96 12.93
N VAL A 89 -1.06 -10.21 12.54
CA VAL A 89 -0.09 -11.31 12.62
C VAL A 89 0.39 -11.61 11.22
N TRP A 90 1.69 -11.44 11.00
CA TRP A 90 2.32 -11.83 9.75
C TRP A 90 2.51 -13.34 9.71
N ALA A 91 1.64 -14.05 8.99
CA ALA A 91 1.68 -15.52 8.92
C ALA A 91 2.24 -16.06 7.60
N LYS A 92 2.45 -15.22 6.58
CA LYS A 92 2.83 -15.65 5.23
C LYS A 92 4.31 -15.34 4.97
N ARG A 93 5.14 -16.39 5.09
CA ARG A 93 6.51 -16.60 4.56
C ARG A 93 7.66 -15.74 5.11
N PRO A 94 8.78 -16.37 5.53
CA PRO A 94 10.04 -15.67 5.76
C PRO A 94 10.56 -15.05 4.46
N GLY A 95 10.82 -13.73 4.45
CA GLY A 95 11.43 -13.01 3.32
C GLY A 95 10.53 -11.99 2.63
N ASP A 96 9.21 -12.03 2.81
CA ASP A 96 8.30 -11.06 2.19
C ASP A 96 8.54 -9.63 2.71
N LEU A 97 8.98 -9.47 3.96
CA LEU A 97 9.37 -8.17 4.54
C LEU A 97 10.61 -7.53 3.90
N ARG A 98 11.41 -8.26 3.10
CA ARG A 98 12.67 -7.73 2.62
C ARG A 98 12.53 -6.72 1.49
N ASN A 99 11.52 -6.83 0.61
CA ASN A 99 11.56 -6.06 -0.63
C ASN A 99 10.23 -5.57 -1.23
N ASN A 100 9.02 -5.97 -0.80
CA ASN A 100 7.78 -5.55 -1.49
C ASN A 100 6.50 -5.89 -0.71
N THR A 101 6.18 -5.18 0.37
CA THR A 101 4.86 -5.35 1.01
C THR A 101 4.14 -4.03 1.12
N THR A 102 2.98 -3.96 0.48
CA THR A 102 1.90 -3.05 0.87
C THR A 102 1.43 -3.49 2.25
N GLY A 103 1.69 -2.65 3.25
CA GLY A 103 1.27 -2.90 4.63
C GLY A 103 -0.26 -2.88 4.78
N ALA A 104 -0.74 -3.09 6.00
CA ALA A 104 -2.15 -2.85 6.33
C ALA A 104 -2.38 -1.37 6.65
N GLY A 105 -3.29 -0.76 5.91
CA GLY A 105 -3.86 0.56 6.13
C GLY A 105 -5.11 0.50 7.00
N LEU A 106 -5.76 1.65 7.09
CA LEU A 106 -7.01 1.86 7.81
C LEU A 106 -7.81 2.97 7.14
N CYS A 107 -9.11 3.02 7.43
CA CYS A 107 -9.94 4.19 7.19
C CYS A 107 -10.83 4.47 8.41
N MET A 108 -11.30 5.70 8.50
CA MET A 108 -12.17 6.18 9.57
C MET A 108 -13.33 6.96 8.97
N GLY A 109 -14.53 6.76 9.49
CA GLY A 109 -15.76 7.34 8.97
C GLY A 109 -16.92 6.97 9.87
N ASP A 110 -17.98 7.77 9.88
CA ASP A 110 -19.24 7.48 10.59
C ASP A 110 -20.12 6.64 9.64
N TYR A 111 -19.95 5.31 9.68
CA TYR A 111 -20.56 4.44 8.67
C TYR A 111 -22.03 4.16 8.95
N ASP A 112 -22.49 4.37 10.19
CA ASP A 112 -23.87 4.11 10.58
C ASP A 112 -24.67 5.38 10.95
N GLY A 113 -24.07 6.55 10.72
CA GLY A 113 -24.72 7.86 10.85
C GLY A 113 -25.04 8.26 12.28
N ASP A 114 -24.38 7.67 13.28
CA ASP A 114 -24.64 7.94 14.70
C ASP A 114 -23.88 9.17 15.24
N GLY A 115 -23.07 9.81 14.40
CA GLY A 115 -22.28 11.00 14.70
C GLY A 115 -20.92 10.68 15.34
N LEU A 116 -20.58 9.40 15.50
CA LEU A 116 -19.30 8.95 16.02
C LEU A 116 -18.43 8.38 14.91
N THR A 117 -17.15 8.70 14.93
CA THR A 117 -16.22 8.17 13.93
C THR A 117 -15.83 6.73 14.25
N ASP A 118 -16.15 5.81 13.34
CA ASP A 118 -15.77 4.40 13.37
C ASP A 118 -14.42 4.16 12.70
N VAL A 119 -13.91 2.93 12.82
CA VAL A 119 -12.59 2.56 12.30
C VAL A 119 -12.64 1.20 11.60
N PHE A 120 -12.15 1.15 10.37
CA PHE A 120 -11.83 -0.10 9.68
C PHE A 120 -10.32 -0.30 9.61
N LEU A 121 -9.84 -1.50 9.97
CA LEU A 121 -8.43 -1.86 9.97
C LEU A 121 -8.20 -3.03 9.00
N CYS A 122 -7.37 -2.84 7.98
CA CYS A 122 -7.01 -3.88 7.02
C CYS A 122 -6.18 -4.99 7.68
N ARG A 123 -6.29 -6.22 7.19
CA ARG A 123 -5.50 -7.35 7.70
C ARG A 123 -5.21 -8.39 6.62
N SER A 124 -3.97 -8.85 6.58
CA SER A 124 -3.45 -9.77 5.57
C SER A 124 -3.96 -11.23 5.72
N THR A 125 -4.65 -11.54 6.82
CA THR A 125 -5.08 -12.91 7.17
C THR A 125 -6.55 -13.18 6.87
N ASP A 126 -7.43 -12.21 7.05
CA ASP A 126 -8.89 -12.40 7.01
C ASP A 126 -9.67 -11.15 6.53
N GLY A 127 -8.98 -10.23 5.85
CA GLY A 127 -9.62 -9.08 5.21
C GLY A 127 -9.73 -7.82 6.06
N GLY A 128 -9.63 -7.90 7.39
CA GLY A 128 -9.66 -6.74 8.27
C GLY A 128 -10.74 -6.82 9.34
N ARG A 129 -10.97 -5.71 10.04
CA ARG A 129 -12.00 -5.57 11.07
C ARG A 129 -12.64 -4.18 11.06
N LEU A 130 -13.95 -4.13 11.18
CA LEU A 130 -14.72 -2.91 11.43
C LEU A 130 -15.04 -2.79 12.91
N TYR A 131 -14.67 -1.66 13.50
CA TYR A 131 -14.92 -1.30 14.88
C TYR A 131 -15.88 -0.12 14.95
N ARG A 132 -17.09 -0.36 15.46
CA ARG A 132 -18.06 0.69 15.75
C ARG A 132 -17.67 1.45 17.01
N ASN A 133 -17.71 2.77 16.98
CA ASN A 133 -17.49 3.65 18.12
C ASN A 133 -18.76 3.74 18.97
N LEU A 134 -18.60 3.58 20.28
CA LEU A 134 -19.69 3.62 21.27
C LEU A 134 -19.64 4.91 22.12
N GLY A 135 -18.73 5.83 21.80
CA GLY A 135 -18.41 7.00 22.61
C GLY A 135 -17.30 6.71 23.62
N ASP A 136 -16.73 7.78 24.20
CA ASP A 136 -15.71 7.70 25.26
C ASP A 136 -14.51 6.78 24.93
N PHE A 137 -14.10 6.73 23.65
CA PHE A 137 -13.06 5.84 23.12
C PHE A 137 -13.32 4.35 23.37
N ARG A 138 -14.59 3.95 23.46
CA ARG A 138 -15.02 2.56 23.49
C ARG A 138 -15.46 2.13 22.11
N PHE A 139 -15.01 0.96 21.70
CA PHE A 139 -15.27 0.39 20.39
C PHE A 139 -15.78 -1.04 20.52
N ARG A 140 -16.53 -1.50 19.52
CA ARG A 140 -17.01 -2.87 19.40
C ARG A 140 -16.68 -3.40 18.00
N ASP A 141 -16.08 -4.57 17.92
CA ASP A 141 -15.95 -5.29 16.65
C ASP A 141 -17.35 -5.68 16.14
N VAL A 142 -17.71 -5.15 14.98
CA VAL A 142 -18.99 -5.39 14.29
C VAL A 142 -18.78 -6.06 12.93
N THR A 143 -17.57 -6.53 12.64
CA THR A 143 -17.16 -7.05 11.32
C THR A 143 -18.16 -8.07 10.76
N SER A 144 -18.48 -9.11 11.54
CA SER A 144 -19.44 -10.13 11.15
C SER A 144 -20.89 -9.64 11.11
N GLU A 145 -21.27 -8.72 11.99
CA GLU A 145 -22.63 -8.15 12.06
C GLU A 145 -22.91 -7.29 10.82
N ALA A 146 -21.91 -6.51 10.40
CA ALA A 146 -21.94 -5.63 9.25
C ALA A 146 -21.83 -6.39 7.91
N GLY A 147 -21.59 -7.70 7.92
CA GLY A 147 -21.44 -8.50 6.70
C GLY A 147 -20.09 -8.31 5.98
N ILE A 148 -19.10 -7.71 6.65
CA ILE A 148 -17.76 -7.54 6.10
C ILE A 148 -16.91 -8.77 6.46
N GLY A 149 -16.19 -9.33 5.49
CA GLY A 149 -15.18 -10.34 5.77
C GLY A 149 -15.05 -11.44 4.71
N GLY A 150 -14.17 -12.38 4.99
CA GLY A 150 -13.93 -13.57 4.19
C GLY A 150 -12.54 -14.12 4.42
N GLU A 151 -12.44 -15.42 4.69
CA GLU A 151 -11.17 -16.06 4.98
C GLU A 151 -10.19 -15.95 3.79
N GLY A 152 -8.90 -15.80 4.09
CA GLY A 152 -7.83 -15.83 3.10
C GLY A 152 -7.64 -14.54 2.29
N ARG A 153 -8.42 -13.49 2.57
CA ARG A 153 -8.28 -12.17 1.95
C ARG A 153 -7.09 -11.42 2.55
N TRP A 154 -6.17 -11.00 1.69
CA TRP A 154 -5.06 -10.15 2.08
C TRP A 154 -5.40 -8.72 1.70
N THR A 155 -5.77 -7.91 2.68
CA THR A 155 -6.12 -6.51 2.43
C THR A 155 -5.00 -5.54 2.80
N THR A 156 -4.93 -4.44 2.07
CA THR A 156 -3.84 -3.46 2.12
C THR A 156 -4.39 -2.08 2.46
N GLY A 157 -4.96 -1.35 1.51
CA GLY A 157 -5.64 -0.06 1.73
C GLY A 157 -7.15 -0.21 1.91
N ALA A 158 -7.77 0.77 2.57
CA ALA A 158 -9.22 0.90 2.63
C ALA A 158 -9.62 2.37 2.61
N THR A 159 -10.80 2.66 2.07
CA THR A 159 -11.36 4.00 1.94
C THR A 159 -12.86 3.94 2.23
N PHE A 160 -13.33 4.76 3.15
CA PHE A 160 -14.76 5.07 3.26
C PHE A 160 -15.11 6.15 2.23
N VAL A 161 -16.20 5.95 1.50
CA VAL A 161 -16.65 6.83 0.40
C VAL A 161 -18.17 6.66 0.24
N ASP A 162 -18.89 7.74 -0.04
CA ASP A 162 -20.29 7.69 -0.49
C ASP A 162 -20.25 7.60 -2.04
N ILE A 163 -20.22 6.37 -2.57
CA ILE A 163 -19.88 6.13 -3.99
C ILE A 163 -21.09 6.23 -4.91
N ASP A 164 -22.29 5.97 -4.37
CA ASP A 164 -23.56 6.02 -5.09
C ASP A 164 -24.43 7.23 -4.72
N ASN A 165 -23.89 8.15 -3.90
CA ASN A 165 -24.48 9.43 -3.53
C ASN A 165 -25.81 9.28 -2.78
N ASP A 166 -25.90 8.27 -1.93
CA ASP A 166 -27.05 7.99 -1.08
C ASP A 166 -26.92 8.55 0.36
N HIS A 167 -25.76 9.16 0.65
CA HIS A 167 -25.36 9.74 1.94
C HIS A 167 -24.93 8.74 3.03
N ASP A 168 -24.85 7.46 2.71
CA ASP A 168 -24.24 6.45 3.57
C ASP A 168 -22.80 6.16 3.11
N LEU A 169 -21.88 5.97 4.06
CA LEU A 169 -20.50 5.66 3.70
C LEU A 169 -20.36 4.18 3.32
N ASP A 170 -19.99 3.92 2.07
CA ASP A 170 -19.51 2.65 1.55
C ASP A 170 -18.06 2.41 1.91
N LEU A 171 -17.63 1.14 1.82
CA LEU A 171 -16.27 0.73 2.14
C LEU A 171 -15.60 0.06 0.94
N TYR A 172 -14.59 0.73 0.37
CA TYR A 172 -13.68 0.11 -0.61
C TYR A 172 -12.45 -0.47 0.08
N VAL A 173 -12.10 -1.72 -0.23
CA VAL A 173 -10.97 -2.44 0.37
C VAL A 173 -10.06 -3.02 -0.72
N CYS A 174 -8.81 -2.60 -0.73
CA CYS A 174 -7.77 -3.06 -1.64
C CYS A 174 -7.24 -4.43 -1.23
N GLY A 175 -7.00 -5.30 -2.22
CA GLY A 175 -6.45 -6.64 -2.08
C GLY A 175 -5.01 -6.79 -2.59
N TYR A 176 -4.28 -7.78 -2.05
CA TYR A 176 -2.99 -8.24 -2.55
C TYR A 176 -3.09 -9.70 -3.01
N ASP A 177 -2.87 -9.97 -4.30
CA ASP A 177 -3.06 -11.27 -4.96
C ASP A 177 -4.49 -11.84 -4.77
N CYS A 178 -5.46 -10.97 -4.45
CA CYS A 178 -6.88 -11.23 -4.37
C CYS A 178 -7.66 -10.04 -4.98
N PRO A 179 -8.93 -10.23 -5.40
CA PRO A 179 -9.76 -9.11 -5.85
C PRO A 179 -9.89 -8.03 -4.78
N ASN A 180 -9.99 -6.78 -5.21
CA ASN A 180 -10.50 -5.69 -4.38
C ASN A 180 -11.98 -5.92 -4.07
N HIS A 181 -12.47 -5.27 -3.01
CA HIS A 181 -13.86 -5.35 -2.55
C HIS A 181 -14.47 -3.97 -2.43
N LEU A 182 -15.75 -3.88 -2.74
CA LEU A 182 -16.60 -2.71 -2.58
C LEU A 182 -17.81 -3.17 -1.80
N TYR A 183 -17.95 -2.65 -0.60
CA TYR A 183 -19.04 -2.94 0.31
C TYR A 183 -19.99 -1.75 0.27
N ILE A 184 -21.12 -1.90 -0.40
CA ILE A 184 -22.16 -0.88 -0.49
C ILE A 184 -22.98 -0.91 0.79
N ASN A 185 -23.07 0.21 1.49
CA ASN A 185 -23.86 0.34 2.70
C ASN A 185 -25.35 0.21 2.35
N GLN A 186 -26.14 -0.41 3.24
CA GLN A 186 -27.58 -0.59 3.02
C GLN A 186 -28.41 0.35 3.90
N GLY A 187 -27.76 1.29 4.60
CA GLY A 187 -28.39 2.23 5.54
C GLY A 187 -28.86 1.62 6.86
N ASP A 188 -28.66 0.32 7.06
CA ASP A 188 -29.00 -0.41 8.29
C ASP A 188 -27.77 -0.88 9.08
N GLY A 189 -26.58 -0.36 8.71
CA GLY A 189 -25.30 -0.74 9.28
C GLY A 189 -24.74 -2.06 8.74
N ARG A 190 -25.34 -2.62 7.68
CA ARG A 190 -24.84 -3.78 6.94
C ARG A 190 -24.36 -3.39 5.56
N PHE A 191 -23.48 -4.21 5.02
CA PHE A 191 -22.91 -4.01 3.70
C PHE A 191 -23.24 -5.15 2.74
N LEU A 192 -23.35 -4.80 1.46
CA LEU A 192 -23.42 -5.72 0.32
C LEU A 192 -22.13 -5.64 -0.51
N GLU A 193 -21.42 -6.76 -0.66
CA GLU A 193 -20.23 -6.81 -1.52
C GLU A 193 -20.63 -6.77 -3.00
N SER A 194 -20.12 -5.77 -3.73
CA SER A 194 -20.57 -5.39 -5.07
C SER A 194 -19.42 -5.10 -6.06
N ALA A 195 -18.16 -5.37 -5.71
CA ALA A 195 -17.02 -4.94 -6.54
C ALA A 195 -17.07 -5.49 -7.96
N GLU A 196 -17.45 -6.76 -8.14
CA GLU A 196 -17.53 -7.37 -9.47
C GLU A 196 -18.68 -6.79 -10.29
N ALA A 197 -19.83 -6.54 -9.66
CA ALA A 197 -20.98 -5.94 -10.31
C ALA A 197 -20.69 -4.50 -10.78
N CYS A 198 -19.93 -3.75 -9.99
CA CYS A 198 -19.54 -2.38 -10.30
C CYS A 198 -18.30 -2.26 -11.21
N GLY A 199 -17.59 -3.36 -11.49
CA GLY A 199 -16.35 -3.34 -12.29
C GLY A 199 -15.09 -2.90 -11.52
N LEU A 200 -15.13 -2.86 -10.19
CA LEU A 200 -14.04 -2.42 -9.32
C LEU A 200 -13.31 -3.56 -8.59
N ASN A 201 -13.49 -4.81 -9.03
CA ASN A 201 -12.89 -6.03 -8.45
C ASN A 201 -11.47 -6.33 -8.94
N TYR A 202 -10.67 -5.32 -9.28
CA TYR A 202 -9.30 -5.51 -9.77
C TYR A 202 -8.50 -6.45 -8.87
N LYS A 203 -7.76 -7.37 -9.50
CA LYS A 203 -6.94 -8.37 -8.81
C LYS A 203 -5.47 -8.14 -9.14
N GLY A 204 -4.75 -7.61 -8.17
CA GLY A 204 -3.33 -7.34 -8.27
C GLY A 204 -2.73 -7.03 -6.90
N SER A 205 -1.70 -6.19 -6.88
CA SER A 205 -1.08 -5.63 -5.68
C SER A 205 -1.63 -4.23 -5.46
N SER A 206 -2.91 -4.13 -5.12
CA SER A 206 -3.56 -2.84 -4.87
C SER A 206 -2.98 -2.21 -3.60
N ALA A 207 -2.65 -0.92 -3.65
CA ALA A 207 -2.15 -0.17 -2.50
C ALA A 207 -3.26 0.63 -1.82
N MET A 208 -3.92 1.51 -2.60
CA MET A 208 -5.00 2.37 -2.12
C MET A 208 -5.81 2.88 -3.32
N MET A 209 -7.11 3.07 -3.12
CA MET A 209 -7.99 3.78 -4.04
C MET A 209 -8.31 5.16 -3.48
N ALA A 210 -8.08 6.19 -4.28
CA ALA A 210 -8.56 7.54 -4.01
C ALA A 210 -9.79 7.82 -4.87
N PHE A 211 -10.77 8.50 -4.30
CA PHE A 211 -11.99 8.88 -5.03
C PHE A 211 -12.07 10.41 -5.17
N ALA A 212 -12.46 10.87 -6.35
CA ALA A 212 -12.69 12.28 -6.65
C ALA A 212 -13.51 12.41 -7.94
N ASP A 213 -14.38 13.41 -8.02
CA ASP A 213 -15.06 13.83 -9.25
C ASP A 213 -14.05 14.53 -10.17
N TYR A 214 -13.33 13.78 -11.02
CA TYR A 214 -12.21 14.34 -11.80
C TYR A 214 -12.70 15.00 -13.10
N ASP A 215 -13.84 14.56 -13.63
CA ASP A 215 -14.38 15.08 -14.87
C ASP A 215 -15.56 16.07 -14.68
N LEU A 216 -15.95 16.31 -13.43
CA LEU A 216 -16.92 17.31 -13.00
C LEU A 216 -18.37 16.98 -13.43
N ASP A 217 -18.71 15.70 -13.55
CA ASP A 217 -20.07 15.26 -13.86
C ASP A 217 -20.93 14.95 -12.62
N GLY A 218 -20.32 15.00 -11.43
CA GLY A 218 -21.00 15.00 -10.13
C GLY A 218 -21.10 13.63 -9.47
N ASP A 219 -20.52 12.59 -10.05
CA ASP A 219 -20.24 11.33 -9.37
C ASP A 219 -18.74 11.21 -9.00
N LEU A 220 -18.41 10.28 -8.11
CA LEU A 220 -17.01 10.08 -7.69
C LEU A 220 -16.35 9.00 -8.54
N ASP A 221 -15.27 9.37 -9.22
CA ASP A 221 -14.39 8.47 -9.95
C ASP A 221 -13.29 7.88 -9.05
N GLY A 222 -12.60 6.84 -9.52
CA GLY A 222 -11.57 6.13 -8.75
C GLY A 222 -10.17 6.17 -9.40
N TYR A 223 -9.13 6.50 -8.61
CA TYR A 223 -7.74 6.27 -8.99
C TYR A 223 -7.09 5.22 -8.07
N LEU A 224 -6.82 4.04 -8.63
CA LEU A 224 -6.21 2.91 -7.93
C LEU A 224 -4.70 2.92 -8.14
N VAL A 225 -3.99 3.13 -7.04
CA VAL A 225 -2.54 2.92 -7.00
C VAL A 225 -2.26 1.45 -6.80
N THR A 226 -1.41 0.89 -7.65
CA THR A 226 -0.96 -0.50 -7.55
C THR A 226 0.52 -0.57 -7.20
N ASN A 227 0.99 -1.79 -6.98
CA ASN A 227 2.38 -2.10 -6.73
C ASN A 227 2.73 -3.37 -7.51
N HIS A 228 3.85 -4.00 -7.21
CA HIS A 228 4.33 -5.18 -7.89
C HIS A 228 3.80 -6.47 -7.23
N ILE A 229 3.41 -7.46 -8.04
CA ILE A 229 3.31 -8.87 -7.64
C ILE A 229 4.54 -9.59 -8.16
N PRO A 230 5.42 -10.13 -7.29
CA PRO A 230 6.51 -10.97 -7.74
C PRO A 230 6.01 -12.19 -8.51
N PRO A 231 6.64 -12.52 -9.65
CA PRO A 231 6.21 -13.68 -10.42
C PRO A 231 6.50 -14.96 -9.63
N LYS A 232 5.58 -15.93 -9.73
CA LYS A 232 5.69 -17.22 -9.02
C LYS A 232 6.86 -18.09 -9.50
N LYS A 233 7.39 -17.79 -10.68
CA LYS A 233 8.53 -18.43 -11.33
C LYS A 233 9.34 -17.36 -12.03
N GLU A 234 10.62 -17.65 -12.28
CA GLU A 234 11.45 -16.81 -13.12
C GLU A 234 10.81 -16.64 -14.50
N ILE A 235 10.75 -15.40 -14.96
CA ILE A 235 10.15 -15.05 -16.24
C ILE A 235 11.27 -15.04 -17.28
N GLU A 236 11.17 -15.92 -18.27
CA GLU A 236 12.06 -15.95 -19.42
C GLU A 236 11.30 -15.53 -20.68
N TYR A 237 11.81 -14.52 -21.38
CA TYR A 237 11.32 -14.13 -22.71
C TYR A 237 12.45 -13.58 -23.57
N ARG A 238 12.22 -13.59 -24.89
CA ARG A 238 13.09 -12.89 -25.83
C ARG A 238 12.56 -11.48 -26.05
N LEU A 239 13.45 -10.50 -25.89
CA LEU A 239 13.14 -9.12 -26.25
C LEU A 239 12.79 -9.03 -27.74
N ARG A 240 11.73 -8.28 -28.03
CA ARG A 240 11.43 -7.83 -29.39
C ARG A 240 12.13 -6.51 -29.62
N TYR A 241 12.36 -6.15 -30.88
CA TYR A 241 12.96 -4.88 -31.23
C TYR A 241 12.03 -4.12 -32.17
N ASP A 242 11.71 -2.88 -31.83
CA ASP A 242 11.03 -1.94 -32.72
C ASP A 242 12.00 -0.81 -33.07
N ARG A 243 12.34 -0.68 -34.36
CA ARG A 243 13.31 0.30 -34.87
C ARG A 243 14.65 0.33 -34.09
N GLY A 244 15.11 -0.83 -33.62
CA GLY A 244 16.36 -0.97 -32.86
C GLY A 244 16.24 -0.73 -31.35
N VAL A 245 15.06 -0.38 -30.85
CA VAL A 245 14.77 -0.25 -29.41
C VAL A 245 14.20 -1.57 -28.90
N PRO A 246 14.76 -2.18 -27.83
CA PRO A 246 14.17 -3.37 -27.25
C PRO A 246 12.79 -3.06 -26.64
N VAL A 247 11.88 -4.01 -26.73
CA VAL A 247 10.50 -3.91 -26.25
C VAL A 247 10.16 -5.18 -25.47
N VAL A 248 9.69 -4.99 -24.25
CA VAL A 248 9.13 -6.07 -23.42
C VAL A 248 7.80 -6.52 -24.02
N PRO A 249 7.58 -7.82 -24.26
CA PRO A 249 6.29 -8.35 -24.70
C PRO A 249 5.16 -7.89 -23.78
N GLN A 250 3.98 -7.63 -24.35
CA GLN A 250 2.87 -6.99 -23.65
C GLN A 250 2.50 -7.69 -22.34
N GLU A 251 2.51 -9.02 -22.35
CA GLU A 251 2.22 -9.90 -21.22
C GLU A 251 3.23 -9.80 -20.05
N PHE A 252 4.40 -9.18 -20.26
CA PHE A 252 5.45 -9.04 -19.25
C PHE A 252 5.70 -7.60 -18.80
N ARG A 253 4.94 -6.63 -19.32
CA ARG A 253 5.17 -5.20 -19.01
C ARG A 253 4.83 -4.81 -17.58
N GLU A 254 4.04 -5.61 -16.86
CA GLU A 254 3.78 -5.44 -15.43
C GLU A 254 4.86 -6.08 -14.53
N TYR A 255 5.87 -6.71 -15.13
CA TYR A 255 6.99 -7.30 -14.41
C TYR A 255 8.31 -6.63 -14.78
N HIS A 256 8.45 -6.23 -16.06
CA HIS A 256 9.69 -5.66 -16.57
C HIS A 256 9.45 -4.49 -17.51
N ASP A 257 10.38 -3.54 -17.48
CA ASP A 257 10.46 -2.45 -18.46
C ASP A 257 11.91 -2.22 -18.91
N ILE A 258 12.08 -1.40 -19.94
CA ILE A 258 13.36 -1.05 -20.55
C ILE A 258 13.86 0.29 -20.01
N LEU A 259 15.03 0.26 -19.38
CA LEU A 259 15.74 1.45 -18.94
C LEU A 259 16.85 1.81 -19.95
N PRO A 260 16.77 2.95 -20.65
CA PRO A 260 17.89 3.44 -21.44
C PRO A 260 19.04 3.85 -20.51
N LEU A 261 20.25 3.41 -20.82
CA LEU A 261 21.46 3.66 -20.03
C LEU A 261 22.31 4.79 -20.65
N PRO A 262 23.09 5.54 -19.85
CA PRO A 262 23.92 6.64 -20.36
C PRO A 262 24.98 6.25 -21.40
N ASN A 263 25.36 4.97 -21.46
CA ASN A 263 26.29 4.42 -22.44
C ASN A 263 25.64 4.10 -23.80
N GLY A 264 24.33 4.36 -23.97
CA GLY A 264 23.58 4.05 -25.18
C GLY A 264 23.06 2.61 -25.24
N GLU A 265 23.26 1.82 -24.19
CA GLU A 265 22.68 0.48 -24.06
C GLU A 265 21.32 0.52 -23.34
N TYR A 266 20.68 -0.65 -23.22
CA TYR A 266 19.40 -0.81 -22.55
C TYR A 266 19.52 -1.86 -21.45
N GLY A 267 18.98 -1.55 -20.27
CA GLY A 267 18.80 -2.49 -19.17
C GLY A 267 17.34 -2.95 -19.10
N VAL A 268 17.14 -4.20 -18.66
CA VAL A 268 15.82 -4.68 -18.25
C VAL A 268 15.73 -4.48 -16.75
N ILE A 269 14.70 -3.77 -16.29
CA ILE A 269 14.45 -3.51 -14.86
C ILE A 269 13.13 -4.13 -14.44
N ALA A 270 13.02 -4.50 -13.16
CA ALA A 270 11.74 -4.90 -12.58
C ALA A 270 10.86 -3.66 -12.36
N VAL A 271 9.58 -3.76 -12.68
CA VAL A 271 8.58 -2.68 -12.50
C VAL A 271 7.33 -3.20 -11.80
N GLY A 272 6.43 -2.29 -11.40
CA GLY A 272 5.13 -2.63 -10.81
C GLY A 272 4.03 -2.82 -11.85
N GLN A 273 2.84 -3.16 -11.35
CA GLN A 273 1.62 -3.17 -12.17
C GLN A 273 1.20 -1.74 -12.54
N TYR A 274 0.31 -1.61 -13.51
CA TYR A 274 -0.20 -0.30 -13.90
C TYR A 274 -1.19 0.23 -12.86
N ASP A 275 -1.12 1.53 -12.59
CA ASP A 275 -2.20 2.22 -11.90
C ASP A 275 -3.44 2.27 -12.80
N HIS A 276 -4.62 2.36 -12.18
CA HIS A 276 -5.89 2.39 -12.90
C HIS A 276 -6.64 3.68 -12.57
N LEU A 277 -7.11 4.36 -13.61
CA LEU A 277 -8.15 5.39 -13.50
C LEU A 277 -9.47 4.75 -13.94
N TYR A 278 -10.46 4.79 -13.07
CA TYR A 278 -11.82 4.31 -13.29
C TYR A 278 -12.73 5.50 -13.39
N ARG A 279 -13.50 5.56 -14.48
CA ARG A 279 -14.59 6.54 -14.60
C ARG A 279 -15.89 5.94 -14.08
N ASN A 280 -16.60 6.66 -13.21
CA ASN A 280 -17.96 6.29 -12.82
C ASN A 280 -18.93 6.68 -13.95
N ASN A 281 -19.87 5.78 -14.26
CA ASN A 281 -20.79 5.97 -15.39
C ASN A 281 -22.13 6.61 -14.97
N GLY A 282 -22.28 6.98 -13.69
CA GLY A 282 -23.52 7.48 -13.11
C GLY A 282 -24.64 6.44 -12.93
N ASP A 283 -24.36 5.15 -13.21
CA ASP A 283 -25.30 4.03 -13.09
C ASP A 283 -24.85 2.96 -12.09
N GLY A 284 -23.82 3.27 -11.28
CA GLY A 284 -23.22 2.36 -10.31
C GLY A 284 -22.15 1.44 -10.91
N THR A 285 -21.80 1.61 -12.20
CA THR A 285 -20.71 0.87 -12.85
C THR A 285 -19.52 1.78 -13.18
N PHE A 286 -18.34 1.17 -13.28
CA PHE A 286 -17.08 1.86 -13.57
C PHE A 286 -16.44 1.31 -14.85
N THR A 287 -15.77 2.18 -15.62
CA THR A 287 -15.02 1.82 -16.85
C THR A 287 -13.57 2.28 -16.84
#